data_AF-A0A955L461-F1
#
_entry.id   AF-A0A955L461-F1
#
_cell.length_a   1.000
_cell.length_b   1.000
_cell.length_c   1.000
_cell.angle_alpha   90.00
_cell.angle_beta   90.00
_cell.angle_gamma   90.00
#
_symmetry.space_group_name_H-M   'P 1'
#
loop_
_entity.id
_entity.type
_entity.pdbx_description
1 polymer ?
#
loop_
_entity_poly.entity_id
_entity_poly.type
_entity_poly.pdbx_seq_one_letter_code
_entity_poly.pdbx_strand_id
1 'polypeptide(L)'
;KVKRKGFFKIYEDYTLDQNPSGLIIPEAIQAYFLEGKDPSTTILEWDNIHDFCYGIKGSGSEQFEYWLLDIQDNIIQNIDKRKERALRYYCSKDGVQIMKFYRDGKKDGNLESVANTKGLKIKLLMNIADHGATVYRKVRKGVYETRYEDLDYDYYIREAWKWIHVIENKQTTEEEE
;
A
#
# COMPACT_ATOMS: atom_id res chain seq x y z
N LYS A 1 7.41 -7.05 -25.96
CA LYS A 1 7.02 -7.04 -24.52
C LYS A 1 7.68 -5.85 -23.86
N VAL A 2 6.93 -5.02 -23.14
CA VAL A 2 7.49 -3.86 -22.42
C VAL A 2 8.43 -4.37 -21.33
N LYS A 3 9.62 -3.75 -21.22
CA LYS A 3 10.62 -4.11 -20.20
C LYS A 3 10.40 -3.25 -18.96
N ARG A 4 10.12 -3.90 -17.83
CA ARG A 4 9.88 -3.22 -16.54
C ARG A 4 11.01 -3.53 -15.57
N LYS A 5 11.32 -2.58 -14.68
CA LYS A 5 12.40 -2.71 -13.68
C LYS A 5 12.05 -1.97 -12.39
N GLY A 6 12.58 -2.48 -11.28
CA GLY A 6 12.48 -1.82 -9.97
C GLY A 6 11.03 -1.59 -9.56
N PHE A 7 10.72 -0.34 -9.21
CA PHE A 7 9.39 0.08 -8.76
C PHE A 7 8.29 -0.11 -9.82
N PHE A 8 8.65 -0.15 -11.11
CA PHE A 8 7.68 -0.28 -12.22
C PHE A 8 7.34 -1.72 -12.58
N LYS A 9 7.81 -2.70 -11.79
CA LYS A 9 7.43 -4.09 -11.98
C LYS A 9 5.95 -4.29 -11.67
N ILE A 10 5.30 -5.09 -12.50
CA ILE A 10 3.94 -5.59 -12.26
C ILE A 10 4.00 -7.09 -11.97
N TYR A 11 2.86 -7.72 -11.66
CA TYR A 11 2.81 -9.09 -11.17
C TYR A 11 3.59 -10.08 -12.04
N GLU A 12 3.51 -9.96 -13.37
CA GLU A 12 4.19 -10.86 -14.32
C GLU A 12 5.72 -10.74 -14.35
N ASP A 13 6.30 -9.71 -13.73
CA ASP A 13 7.76 -9.52 -13.66
C ASP A 13 8.38 -10.12 -12.39
N TYR A 14 7.55 -10.64 -11.48
CA TYR A 14 7.98 -11.22 -10.22
C TYR A 14 8.16 -12.74 -10.33
N THR A 15 9.25 -13.23 -9.74
CA THR A 15 9.46 -14.65 -9.48
C THR A 15 8.94 -15.02 -8.08
N LEU A 16 8.73 -16.32 -7.83
CA LEU A 16 8.10 -16.82 -6.59
C LEU A 16 8.82 -16.42 -5.29
N ASP A 17 10.11 -16.10 -5.35
CA ASP A 17 10.95 -15.70 -4.22
C ASP A 17 10.86 -14.19 -3.89
N GLN A 18 10.24 -13.41 -4.77
CA GLN A 18 10.10 -11.97 -4.63
C GLN A 18 8.77 -11.60 -3.98
N ASN A 19 8.64 -10.35 -3.51
CA ASN A 19 7.42 -9.85 -2.88
C ASN A 19 6.59 -9.01 -3.88
N PRO A 20 5.54 -9.56 -4.50
CA PRO A 20 4.60 -8.80 -5.33
C PRO A 20 3.57 -8.10 -4.43
N SER A 21 3.93 -6.93 -3.90
CA SER A 21 3.03 -6.14 -3.05
C SER A 21 3.10 -4.67 -3.42
N GLY A 22 1.99 -3.93 -3.27
CA GLY A 22 1.90 -2.52 -3.63
C GLY A 22 1.94 -2.30 -5.14
N LEU A 23 1.32 -3.21 -5.90
CA LEU A 23 1.35 -3.22 -7.37
C LEU A 23 0.40 -2.20 -8.01
N ILE A 24 -0.59 -1.70 -7.28
CA ILE A 24 -1.58 -0.79 -7.87
C ILE A 24 -0.96 0.52 -8.39
N ILE A 25 0.07 1.03 -7.71
CA ILE A 25 0.76 2.26 -8.12
C ILE A 25 1.52 2.04 -9.43
N PRO A 26 2.40 1.04 -9.58
CA PRO A 26 3.05 0.79 -10.87
C PRO A 26 2.08 0.45 -12.00
N GLU A 27 0.97 -0.26 -11.72
CA GLU A 27 -0.09 -0.51 -12.71
C GLU A 27 -0.74 0.80 -13.19
N ALA A 28 -1.06 1.71 -12.27
CA ALA A 28 -1.65 3.01 -12.62
C ALA A 28 -0.69 3.90 -13.43
N ILE A 29 0.59 3.95 -13.04
CA ILE A 29 1.63 4.68 -13.77
C ILE A 29 1.80 4.09 -15.17
N GLN A 30 1.76 2.76 -15.29
CA GLN A 30 1.86 2.09 -16.57
C GLN A 30 0.70 2.43 -17.50
N ALA A 31 -0.54 2.31 -17.02
CA ALA A 31 -1.73 2.63 -17.79
C ALA A 31 -1.71 4.09 -18.28
N TYR A 32 -1.19 5.01 -17.46
CA TYR A 32 -0.99 6.40 -17.86
C TYR A 32 -0.02 6.54 -19.05
N PHE A 33 1.21 6.01 -18.93
CA PHE A 33 2.23 6.21 -19.97
C PHE A 33 2.02 5.36 -21.23
N LEU A 34 1.41 4.18 -21.12
CA LEU A 34 1.25 3.27 -22.27
C LEU A 34 -0.11 3.38 -22.95
N GLU A 35 -1.15 3.71 -22.20
CA GLU A 35 -2.54 3.69 -22.69
C GLU A 35 -3.19 5.09 -22.65
N GLY A 36 -2.54 6.08 -22.05
CA GLY A 36 -3.12 7.41 -21.84
C GLY A 36 -4.28 7.41 -20.84
N LYS A 37 -4.38 6.37 -19.99
CA LYS A 37 -5.47 6.23 -19.01
C LYS A 37 -5.14 7.00 -17.74
N ASP A 38 -6.09 7.81 -17.27
CA ASP A 38 -5.91 8.57 -16.03
C ASP A 38 -5.67 7.62 -14.82
N PRO A 39 -4.65 7.88 -13.96
CA PRO A 39 -4.34 7.03 -12.81
C PRO A 39 -5.53 6.83 -11.87
N SER A 40 -6.37 7.85 -11.68
CA SER A 40 -7.57 7.73 -10.84
C SER A 40 -8.57 6.75 -11.41
N THR A 41 -8.71 6.70 -12.74
CA THR A 41 -9.60 5.74 -13.41
C THR A 41 -9.09 4.32 -13.18
N THR A 42 -7.79 4.08 -13.40
CA THR A 42 -7.18 2.75 -13.17
C THR A 42 -7.33 2.29 -11.72
N ILE A 43 -7.08 3.18 -10.76
CA ILE A 43 -7.12 2.87 -9.33
C ILE A 43 -8.55 2.64 -8.84
N LEU A 44 -9.53 3.42 -9.30
CA LEU A 44 -10.92 3.29 -8.87
C LEU A 44 -11.64 2.08 -9.46
N GLU A 45 -11.24 1.65 -10.66
CA GLU A 45 -11.81 0.48 -11.33
C GLU A 45 -11.11 -0.83 -10.93
N TRP A 46 -10.03 -0.77 -10.16
CA TRP A 46 -9.25 -1.95 -9.78
C TRP A 46 -9.98 -2.83 -8.77
N ASP A 47 -10.12 -4.11 -9.09
CA ASP A 47 -10.96 -5.06 -8.34
C ASP A 47 -10.17 -6.05 -7.48
N ASN A 48 -8.84 -5.95 -7.48
CA ASN A 48 -7.96 -6.81 -6.69
C ASN A 48 -7.30 -6.05 -5.54
N ILE A 49 -7.85 -6.21 -4.32
CA ILE A 49 -7.31 -5.61 -3.09
C ILE A 49 -5.84 -5.96 -2.82
N HIS A 50 -5.34 -7.11 -3.30
CA HIS A 50 -3.97 -7.52 -3.03
C HIS A 50 -2.94 -6.58 -3.67
N ASP A 51 -3.29 -5.92 -4.76
CA ASP A 51 -2.39 -4.98 -5.43
C ASP A 51 -2.29 -3.66 -4.65
N PHE A 52 -3.29 -3.34 -3.83
CA PHE A 52 -3.24 -2.23 -2.87
C PHE A 52 -2.44 -2.57 -1.62
N CYS A 53 -2.28 -3.86 -1.31
CA CYS A 53 -1.66 -4.30 -0.08
C CYS A 53 -0.14 -4.23 -0.14
N TYR A 54 0.48 -3.74 0.92
CA TYR A 54 1.90 -3.82 1.17
C TYR A 54 2.20 -5.04 2.05
N GLY A 55 3.23 -5.80 1.67
CA GLY A 55 3.75 -6.91 2.47
C GLY A 55 4.98 -6.48 3.26
N ILE A 56 4.95 -6.66 4.57
CA ILE A 56 6.12 -6.48 5.43
C ILE A 56 6.48 -7.79 6.12
N LYS A 57 7.77 -8.10 6.14
CA LYS A 57 8.28 -9.26 6.88
C LYS A 57 8.35 -8.89 8.37
N GLY A 58 7.81 -9.76 9.20
CA GLY A 58 8.05 -9.80 10.63
C GLY A 58 9.51 -10.04 10.94
N SER A 59 9.92 -9.59 12.11
CA SER A 59 11.18 -10.03 12.67
C SER A 59 10.94 -11.45 13.20
N GLY A 60 11.49 -12.44 12.50
CA GLY A 60 11.56 -13.81 13.01
C GLY A 60 12.56 -13.96 14.17
N SER A 61 13.26 -12.88 14.51
CA SER A 61 14.18 -12.73 15.64
C SER A 61 13.48 -12.02 16.80
N GLU A 62 14.07 -12.01 17.99
CA GLU A 62 13.53 -11.25 19.13
C GLU A 62 13.79 -9.73 19.01
N GLN A 63 14.38 -9.27 17.89
CA GLN A 63 14.92 -7.92 17.70
C GLN A 63 13.84 -6.84 17.64
N PHE A 64 12.69 -7.11 17.01
CA PHE A 64 11.58 -6.16 17.01
C PHE A 64 10.21 -6.85 16.89
N GLU A 65 9.16 -6.16 17.36
CA GLU A 65 7.76 -6.50 17.12
C GLU A 65 7.04 -5.31 16.48
N TYR A 66 5.93 -5.59 15.78
CA TYR A 66 5.10 -4.53 15.23
C TYR A 66 4.07 -4.09 16.26
N TRP A 67 3.91 -2.79 16.44
CA TRP A 67 2.85 -2.21 17.28
C TRP A 67 1.85 -1.52 16.37
N LEU A 68 0.58 -1.89 16.51
CA LEU A 68 -0.55 -1.22 15.90
C LEU A 68 -1.13 -0.27 16.95
N LEU A 69 -1.07 1.02 16.64
CA LEU A 69 -1.49 2.10 17.53
C LEU A 69 -2.84 2.65 17.06
N ASP A 70 -3.87 2.49 17.87
CA ASP A 70 -5.12 3.23 17.69
C ASP A 70 -4.94 4.62 18.28
N ILE A 71 -5.02 5.65 17.43
CA ILE A 71 -4.75 7.04 17.82
C ILE A 71 -5.98 7.88 17.53
N GLN A 72 -6.53 8.49 18.58
CA GLN A 72 -7.64 9.43 18.50
C GLN A 72 -7.23 10.73 19.21
N ASP A 73 -7.43 11.86 18.54
CA ASP A 73 -7.08 13.19 19.08
C ASP A 73 -5.63 13.30 19.58
N ASN A 74 -4.69 12.68 18.86
CA ASN A 74 -3.26 12.57 19.22
C ASN A 74 -2.97 11.80 20.51
N ILE A 75 -3.92 11.01 21.00
CA ILE A 75 -3.79 10.15 22.18
C ILE A 75 -3.87 8.69 21.73
N ILE A 76 -2.92 7.87 22.19
CA ILE A 76 -2.93 6.43 21.97
C ILE A 76 -4.03 5.81 22.84
N GLN A 77 -5.06 5.27 22.20
CA GLN A 77 -6.19 4.61 22.85
C GLN A 77 -5.91 3.13 23.11
N ASN A 78 -5.23 2.46 22.16
CA ASN A 78 -4.93 1.03 22.22
C ASN A 78 -3.59 0.72 21.53
N ILE A 79 -2.93 -0.33 22.01
CA ILE A 79 -1.71 -0.89 21.42
C ILE A 79 -1.91 -2.40 21.22
N ASP A 80 -1.94 -2.83 19.96
CA ASP A 80 -1.95 -4.24 19.59
C ASP A 80 -0.55 -4.67 19.10
N LYS A 81 0.01 -5.67 19.78
CA LYS A 81 1.40 -6.13 19.59
C LYS A 81 1.43 -7.38 18.71
N ARG A 82 2.09 -7.25 17.57
CA ARG A 82 2.14 -8.24 16.49
C ARG A 82 3.54 -8.85 16.38
N LYS A 83 3.60 -10.18 16.48
CA LYS A 83 4.82 -11.00 16.39
C LYS A 83 4.83 -11.92 15.16
N GLU A 84 3.83 -11.78 14.30
CA GLU A 84 3.65 -12.57 13.09
C GLU A 84 4.83 -12.37 12.13
N ARG A 85 5.25 -13.45 11.45
CA ARG A 85 6.41 -13.45 10.53
C ARG A 85 6.19 -12.64 9.27
N ALA A 86 4.96 -12.31 8.94
CA ALA A 86 4.60 -11.40 7.87
C ALA A 86 3.28 -10.72 8.22
N LEU A 87 3.19 -9.43 7.91
CA LEU A 87 1.94 -8.69 7.96
C LEU A 87 1.65 -8.15 6.56
N ARG A 88 0.36 -8.14 6.22
CA ARG A 88 -0.14 -7.53 5.00
C ARG A 88 -1.14 -6.46 5.40
N TYR A 89 -1.00 -5.28 4.82
CA TYR A 89 -1.85 -4.14 5.14
C TYR A 89 -2.07 -3.27 3.91
N TYR A 90 -3.12 -2.46 3.92
CA TYR A 90 -3.36 -1.40 2.93
C TYR A 90 -3.59 -0.07 3.65
N CYS A 91 -3.42 1.03 2.92
CA CYS A 91 -3.69 2.37 3.44
C CYS A 91 -5.20 2.61 3.47
N SER A 92 -5.70 3.03 4.61
CA SER A 92 -7.13 3.10 4.89
C SER A 92 -7.50 4.48 5.42
N LYS A 93 -8.75 4.90 5.17
CA LYS A 93 -9.30 6.16 5.68
C LYS A 93 -9.44 6.14 7.20
N ASP A 94 -9.60 4.95 7.76
CA ASP A 94 -9.70 4.64 9.16
C ASP A 94 -8.72 3.51 9.55
N GLY A 95 -8.69 3.12 10.82
CA GLY A 95 -7.75 2.12 11.33
C GLY A 95 -6.60 2.73 12.10
N VAL A 96 -5.46 2.03 12.10
CA VAL A 96 -4.39 2.17 13.08
C VAL A 96 -3.08 2.63 12.43
N GLN A 97 -2.15 3.17 13.21
CA GLN A 97 -0.79 3.40 12.75
C GLN A 97 0.09 2.19 13.05
N ILE A 98 0.90 1.76 12.08
CA ILE A 98 1.84 0.66 12.26
C ILE A 98 3.26 1.18 12.53
N MET A 99 3.84 0.67 13.61
CA MET A 99 5.16 1.05 14.09
C MET A 99 6.00 -0.20 14.39
N LYS A 100 7.33 -0.09 14.26
CA LYS A 100 8.30 -1.08 14.70
C LYS A 100 8.79 -0.71 16.08
N PHE A 101 8.73 -1.66 17.00
CA PHE A 101 9.28 -1.53 18.33
C PHE A 101 10.51 -2.43 18.46
N TYR A 102 11.68 -1.83 18.67
CA TYR A 102 12.96 -2.54 18.79
C TYR A 102 13.27 -2.90 20.24
N ARG A 103 13.64 -4.17 20.47
CA ARG A 103 14.16 -4.70 21.75
C ARG A 103 15.69 -4.80 21.65
N ASP A 104 16.39 -3.70 21.92
CA ASP A 104 17.86 -3.71 22.01
C ASP A 104 18.30 -3.61 23.47
N GLY A 105 19.06 -4.62 23.92
CA GLY A 105 19.53 -4.84 25.30
C GLY A 105 20.51 -3.82 25.89
N LYS A 106 20.45 -2.56 25.45
CA LYS A 106 21.10 -1.42 26.12
C LYS A 106 20.19 -0.20 26.28
N LYS A 107 19.05 -0.14 25.57
CA LYS A 107 17.93 0.79 25.79
C LYS A 107 16.66 0.17 25.19
N ASP A 108 15.83 -0.44 26.03
CA ASP A 108 14.45 -0.74 25.65
C ASP A 108 13.76 0.55 25.19
N GLY A 109 13.01 0.53 24.08
CA GLY A 109 11.96 1.55 23.87
C GLY A 109 11.92 2.35 22.57
N ASN A 110 12.69 2.04 21.53
CA ASN A 110 12.64 2.83 20.29
C ASN A 110 11.48 2.38 19.39
N LEU A 111 10.64 3.34 19.02
CA LEU A 111 9.48 3.19 18.15
C LEU A 111 9.73 3.93 16.84
N GLU A 112 9.68 3.21 15.72
CA GLU A 112 9.92 3.77 14.39
C GLU A 112 8.74 3.48 13.46
N SER A 113 8.39 4.41 12.57
CA SER A 113 7.37 4.14 11.55
C SER A 113 7.88 3.06 10.60
N VAL A 114 6.98 2.16 10.18
CA VAL A 114 7.27 1.31 9.03
C VAL A 114 7.54 2.20 7.81
N ALA A 115 8.45 1.77 6.94
CA ALA A 115 8.79 2.52 5.73
C ALA A 115 7.51 2.88 4.97
N ASN A 116 7.39 4.16 4.59
CA ASN A 116 6.24 4.72 3.87
C ASN A 116 4.90 4.70 4.62
N THR A 117 4.85 4.44 5.93
CA THR A 117 3.59 4.47 6.72
C THR A 117 3.47 5.65 7.67
N LYS A 118 4.44 6.57 7.68
CA LYS A 118 4.47 7.71 8.59
C LYS A 118 3.22 8.57 8.42
N GLY A 119 2.40 8.65 9.48
CA GLY A 119 1.16 9.43 9.50
C GLY A 119 0.00 8.80 8.74
N LEU A 120 0.17 7.59 8.18
CA LEU A 120 -0.89 6.88 7.48
C LEU A 120 -1.67 5.99 8.45
N LYS A 121 -2.97 5.91 8.24
CA LYS A 121 -3.80 4.87 8.85
C LYS A 121 -3.81 3.65 7.94
N ILE A 122 -3.74 2.47 8.56
CA ILE A 122 -3.68 1.19 7.88
C ILE A 122 -4.67 0.22 8.51
N LYS A 123 -5.08 -0.76 7.70
CA LYS A 123 -5.79 -1.94 8.17
C LYS A 123 -5.03 -3.18 7.72
N LEU A 124 -4.98 -4.18 8.61
CA LEU A 124 -4.40 -5.47 8.27
C LEU A 124 -5.35 -6.25 7.36
N LEU A 125 -4.77 -6.97 6.40
CA LEU A 125 -5.46 -7.95 5.58
C LEU A 125 -4.74 -9.29 5.71
N MET A 126 -5.01 -9.99 6.81
CA MET A 126 -4.35 -11.26 7.12
C MET A 126 -5.07 -12.45 6.47
N ASN A 127 -6.41 -12.46 6.45
CA ASN A 127 -7.18 -13.40 5.66
C ASN A 127 -8.05 -12.69 4.62
N ILE A 128 -8.25 -13.34 3.48
CA ILE A 128 -9.08 -12.80 2.39
C ILE A 128 -10.55 -12.65 2.81
N ALA A 129 -11.02 -13.51 3.72
CA ALA A 129 -12.37 -13.47 4.28
C ALA A 129 -12.58 -12.30 5.26
N ASP A 130 -11.48 -11.73 5.81
CA ASP A 130 -11.56 -10.61 6.76
C ASP A 130 -11.91 -9.29 6.06
N HIS A 131 -11.79 -9.23 4.72
CA HIS A 131 -12.28 -8.10 3.94
C HIS A 131 -13.74 -8.32 3.52
N GLY A 132 -14.63 -8.12 4.48
CA GLY A 132 -16.07 -8.32 4.36
C GLY A 132 -16.86 -7.22 3.62
N ALA A 133 -16.22 -6.37 2.82
CA ALA A 133 -16.91 -5.26 2.16
C ALA A 133 -16.54 -5.15 0.68
N THR A 134 -16.83 -6.21 -0.10
CA THR A 134 -17.11 -6.02 -1.52
C THR A 134 -18.51 -5.41 -1.61
N VAL A 135 -18.60 -4.07 -1.58
CA VAL A 135 -19.86 -3.44 -1.96
C VAL A 135 -19.93 -3.48 -3.47
N TYR A 136 -20.75 -4.38 -4.00
CA TYR A 136 -21.13 -4.41 -5.39
C TYR A 136 -21.98 -3.17 -5.71
N ARG A 137 -21.36 -2.06 -6.10
CA ARG A 137 -22.12 -0.89 -6.52
C ARG A 137 -22.75 -1.19 -7.88
N LYS A 138 -24.09 -1.20 -7.95
CA LYS A 138 -24.81 -1.34 -9.22
C LYS A 138 -24.70 -0.05 -10.02
N VAL A 139 -23.85 -0.05 -11.05
CA VAL A 139 -23.62 1.16 -11.87
C VAL A 139 -24.60 1.24 -13.03
N ARG A 140 -24.96 0.08 -13.61
CA ARG A 140 -26.03 -0.09 -14.61
C ARG A 140 -26.69 -1.46 -14.45
N LYS A 141 -27.80 -1.72 -15.16
CA LYS A 141 -28.56 -2.98 -15.07
C LYS A 141 -27.63 -4.20 -15.36
N GLY A 142 -27.15 -4.86 -14.31
CA GLY A 142 -26.30 -6.06 -14.39
C GLY A 142 -24.79 -5.82 -14.24
N VAL A 143 -24.31 -4.59 -14.06
CA VAL A 143 -22.88 -4.29 -13.83
C VAL A 143 -22.67 -3.94 -12.36
N TYR A 144 -21.78 -4.69 -11.71
CA TYR A 144 -21.38 -4.49 -10.33
C TYR A 144 -19.90 -4.09 -10.30
N GLU A 145 -19.59 -2.99 -9.62
CA GLU A 145 -18.20 -2.60 -9.33
C GLU A 145 -17.82 -3.07 -7.92
N THR A 146 -16.66 -3.69 -7.80
CA THR A 146 -16.04 -3.98 -6.50
C THR A 146 -15.49 -2.69 -5.93
N ARG A 147 -15.95 -2.30 -4.74
CA ARG A 147 -15.38 -1.15 -4.02
C ARG A 147 -15.09 -1.50 -2.58
N TYR A 148 -13.85 -1.24 -2.18
CA TYR A 148 -13.38 -1.30 -0.80
C TYR A 148 -13.64 0.03 -0.11
N GLU A 149 -14.62 0.09 0.80
CA GLU A 149 -15.10 1.36 1.36
C GLU A 149 -14.05 2.08 2.23
N ASP A 150 -13.29 1.28 2.99
CA ASP A 150 -12.28 1.74 3.93
C ASP A 150 -10.92 2.02 3.28
N LEU A 151 -10.69 1.57 2.06
CA LEU A 151 -9.48 1.86 1.29
C LEU A 151 -9.35 3.36 1.01
N ASP A 152 -8.16 3.90 1.27
CA ASP A 152 -7.83 5.29 0.95
C ASP A 152 -7.36 5.42 -0.51
N TYR A 153 -8.31 5.42 -1.46
CA TYR A 153 -7.99 5.61 -2.88
C TYR A 153 -7.20 6.91 -3.13
N ASP A 154 -7.49 7.98 -2.38
CA ASP A 154 -6.83 9.28 -2.57
C ASP A 154 -5.34 9.21 -2.24
N TYR A 155 -4.94 8.39 -1.27
CA TYR A 155 -3.53 8.08 -1.02
C TYR A 155 -2.88 7.45 -2.26
N TYR A 156 -3.45 6.39 -2.83
CA TYR A 156 -2.86 5.69 -3.97
C TYR A 156 -2.81 6.57 -5.22
N ILE A 157 -3.87 7.35 -5.46
CA ILE A 157 -3.94 8.30 -6.58
C ILE A 157 -2.85 9.37 -6.45
N ARG A 158 -2.70 9.97 -5.27
CA ARG A 158 -1.64 10.96 -5.02
C ARG A 158 -0.25 10.37 -5.19
N GLU A 159 0.00 9.16 -4.69
CA GLU A 159 1.31 8.51 -4.85
C GLU A 159 1.60 8.16 -6.32
N ALA A 160 0.61 7.71 -7.09
CA ALA A 160 0.78 7.51 -8.54
C ALA A 160 1.14 8.81 -9.25
N TRP A 161 0.39 9.88 -9.00
CA TRP A 161 0.68 11.20 -9.58
C TRP A 161 2.06 11.70 -9.20
N LYS A 162 2.45 11.59 -7.93
CA LYS A 162 3.78 11.99 -7.47
C LYS A 162 4.89 11.33 -8.31
N TRP A 163 4.77 10.05 -8.62
CA TRP A 163 5.75 9.37 -9.49
C TRP A 163 5.66 9.81 -10.95
N ILE A 164 4.46 10.02 -11.49
CA ILE A 164 4.28 10.53 -12.86
C ILE A 164 4.97 11.88 -13.03
N HIS A 165 4.72 12.83 -12.12
CA HIS A 165 5.37 14.14 -12.16
C HIS A 165 6.89 14.03 -12.05
N VAL A 166 7.41 13.11 -11.22
CA VAL A 166 8.87 12.88 -11.11
C VAL A 166 9.46 12.39 -12.44
N ILE A 167 8.73 11.55 -13.18
CA ILE A 167 9.18 11.01 -14.46
C ILE A 167 9.13 12.09 -15.55
N GLU A 168 8.01 12.79 -15.68
CA GLU A 168 7.81 13.86 -16.67
C GLU A 168 8.81 15.02 -16.47
N ASN A 169 9.06 15.41 -15.21
CA ASN A 169 10.04 16.45 -14.89
C ASN A 169 11.47 16.04 -15.25
N LYS A 170 11.82 14.75 -15.14
CA LYS A 170 13.15 14.28 -15.56
C LYS A 170 13.32 14.28 -17.07
N GLN A 171 12.27 13.89 -17.79
CA GLN A 171 12.29 13.87 -19.26
C GLN A 171 12.45 15.28 -19.83
N THR A 172 11.73 16.27 -19.28
CA THR A 172 11.83 17.66 -19.72
C THR A 172 13.21 18.27 -19.48
N THR A 173 13.87 17.98 -18.35
CA THR A 173 15.25 18.45 -18.11
C THR A 173 16.30 17.82 -19.02
N GLU A 174 16.07 16.60 -19.52
CA GLU A 174 17.00 15.93 -20.46
C GLU A 174 16.81 16.39 -21.91
N GLU A 175 15.66 16.99 -22.26
CA GLU A 175 15.39 17.53 -23.60
C GLU A 175 15.91 18.98 -23.78
N GLU A 176 16.23 19.67 -22.68
CA GLU A 176 16.77 21.04 -22.67
C GLU A 176 18.33 21.10 -22.63
N GLU A 177 19.02 19.96 -22.49
CA GLU A 177 20.50 19.82 -22.56
C GLU A 177 21.00 19.31 -23.92
#